data_AF-A0A383CK75-F1
#
_entry.id   AF-A0A383CK75-F1
#
_cell.length_a   1.000
_cell.length_b   1.000
_cell.length_c   1.000
_cell.angle_alpha   90.00
_cell.angle_beta   90.00
_cell.angle_gamma   90.00
#
_symmetry.space_group_name_H-M   'P 1'
#
loop_
_entity.id
_entity.type
_entity.pdbx_description
1 polymer ?
#
loop_
_entity_poly.entity_id
_entity_poly.type
_entity_poly.pdbx_seq_one_letter_code
_entity_poly.pdbx_strand_id
1 'polypeptide(L)'
;MDGVIADFVTFTSEHLGHPFKDKYWTSLPENMFYLLPPMRDAHQLWKFIGKYNPNILTAVPRKSESRGPISERAADDKKKWVKKHFNVSENRVYAVLRQYKSKFAKDGRDGRPNLLIDDHAKNVEGFVKAGGLGVVHTSARNTIKELKKLGYK
;
A
#
# COMPACT_ATOMS: atom_id res chain seq x y z
N MET A 1 -0.44 0.51 0.66
CA MET A 1 -0.19 -0.41 1.80
C MET A 1 0.66 0.33 2.80
N ASP A 2 1.94 0.51 2.48
CA ASP A 2 2.83 1.45 3.18
C ASP A 2 2.17 2.84 3.16
N GLY A 3 2.19 3.55 4.28
CA GLY A 3 1.59 4.88 4.43
C GLY A 3 0.06 4.91 4.56
N VAL A 4 -0.62 3.77 4.43
CA VAL A 4 -2.10 3.67 4.53
C VAL A 4 -2.54 2.70 5.62
N ILE A 5 -2.02 1.48 5.59
CA ILE A 5 -2.32 0.45 6.59
C ILE A 5 -1.06 -0.03 7.31
N ALA A 6 0.12 0.11 6.71
CA ALA A 6 1.41 -0.25 7.30
C ALA A 6 2.29 1.00 7.47
N ASP A 7 2.92 1.14 8.63
CA ASP A 7 3.73 2.32 8.98
C ASP A 7 5.21 2.09 8.62
N PHE A 8 5.52 2.34 7.35
CA PHE A 8 6.88 2.26 6.83
C PHE A 8 7.78 3.38 7.35
N VAL A 9 7.25 4.60 7.49
CA VAL A 9 8.05 5.78 7.80
C VAL A 9 8.55 5.74 9.23
N THR A 10 7.67 5.44 10.20
CA THR A 10 8.06 5.32 11.59
C THR A 10 9.02 4.16 11.78
N PHE A 11 8.69 2.97 11.26
CA PHE A 11 9.54 1.79 11.39
C PHE A 11 10.97 2.02 10.88
N THR A 12 11.09 2.56 9.67
CA THR A 12 12.42 2.79 9.08
C THR A 12 13.18 3.91 9.79
N SER A 13 12.50 4.96 10.24
CA SER A 13 13.16 6.08 10.93
C SER A 13 13.63 5.69 12.33
N GLU A 14 12.86 4.88 13.05
CA GLU A 14 13.24 4.35 14.36
C GLU A 14 14.42 3.37 14.25
N HIS A 15 14.41 2.48 13.25
CA HIS A 15 15.50 1.52 13.05
C HIS A 15 16.81 2.19 12.62
N LEU A 16 16.74 3.26 11.83
CA LEU A 16 17.91 3.98 11.31
C LEU A 16 18.38 5.13 12.21
N GLY A 17 17.53 5.62 13.11
CA GLY A 17 17.77 6.84 13.89
C GLY A 17 17.68 8.14 13.06
N HIS A 18 17.28 8.06 11.79
CA HIS A 18 17.13 9.20 10.88
C HIS A 18 16.16 8.89 9.73
N PRO A 19 15.66 9.89 8.98
CA PRO A 19 14.74 9.64 7.86
C PRO A 19 15.31 8.69 6.81
N PHE A 20 14.47 7.78 6.34
CA PHE A 20 14.83 6.81 5.30
C PHE A 20 15.19 7.48 3.96
N LYS A 21 16.16 6.89 3.25
CA LYS A 21 16.61 7.23 1.90
C LYS A 21 16.99 5.93 1.19
N ASP A 22 16.94 5.92 -0.15
CA ASP A 22 17.18 4.70 -0.95
C ASP A 22 18.55 4.05 -0.70
N LYS A 23 19.55 4.80 -0.22
CA LYS A 23 20.87 4.22 0.13
C LYS A 23 20.88 3.36 1.42
N TYR A 24 19.81 3.38 2.21
CA TYR A 24 19.74 2.71 3.51
C TYR A 24 18.97 1.39 3.50
N TRP A 25 18.61 0.85 2.33
CA TRP A 25 17.94 -0.45 2.26
C TRP A 25 18.74 -1.55 2.96
N THR A 26 20.05 -1.61 2.73
CA THR A 26 20.92 -2.63 3.34
C THR A 26 21.15 -2.45 4.83
N SER A 27 20.68 -1.33 5.41
CA SER A 27 20.76 -1.04 6.85
C SER A 27 19.47 -1.43 7.59
N LEU A 28 18.48 -2.02 6.92
CA LEU A 28 17.22 -2.47 7.49
C LEU A 28 17.18 -4.01 7.56
N PRO A 29 16.32 -4.60 8.42
CA PRO A 29 16.14 -6.04 8.46
C PRO A 29 15.64 -6.57 7.11
N GLU A 30 16.15 -7.72 6.66
CA GLU A 30 15.79 -8.28 5.34
C GLU A 30 14.29 -8.54 5.17
N ASN A 31 13.61 -8.86 6.28
CA ASN A 31 12.17 -9.11 6.34
C ASN A 31 11.36 -7.88 6.80
N MET A 32 11.91 -6.66 6.70
CA MET A 32 11.33 -5.45 7.28
C MET A 32 9.85 -5.22 6.91
N PHE A 33 9.43 -5.58 5.69
CA PHE A 33 8.04 -5.42 5.25
C PHE A 33 7.07 -6.31 6.03
N TYR A 34 7.53 -7.45 6.54
CA TYR A 34 6.76 -8.34 7.41
C TYR A 34 6.74 -7.85 8.87
N LEU A 35 7.71 -7.00 9.24
CA LEU A 35 7.85 -6.45 10.59
C LEU A 35 7.15 -5.09 10.79
N LEU A 36 6.66 -4.46 9.72
CA LEU A 36 6.02 -3.15 9.81
C LEU A 36 4.87 -3.15 10.85
N PRO A 37 4.79 -2.16 11.74
CA PRO A 37 3.59 -1.98 12.55
C PRO A 37 2.44 -1.46 11.67
N PRO A 38 1.17 -1.74 12.02
CA PRO A 38 0.04 -1.07 11.38
C PRO A 38 0.07 0.44 11.61
N MET A 39 -0.46 1.23 10.66
CA MET A 39 -0.75 2.65 10.92
C MET A 39 -1.71 2.77 12.11
N ARG A 40 -1.58 3.83 12.91
CA ARG A 40 -2.41 4.06 14.11
C ARG A 40 -3.92 3.97 13.84
N ASP A 41 -4.36 4.41 12.67
CA ASP A 41 -5.76 4.41 12.23
C ASP A 41 -6.08 3.33 11.18
N ALA A 42 -5.15 2.39 10.92
CA ALA A 42 -5.34 1.32 9.93
C ALA A 42 -6.59 0.48 10.21
N HIS A 43 -6.81 0.09 11.46
CA HIS A 43 -7.98 -0.70 11.86
C HIS A 43 -9.29 0.10 11.79
N GLN A 44 -9.25 1.43 12.02
CA GLN A 44 -10.40 2.30 11.82
C GLN A 44 -10.79 2.35 10.35
N LEU A 45 -9.83 2.54 9.45
CA LEU A 45 -10.06 2.48 8.01
C LEU A 45 -10.58 1.10 7.60
N TRP A 46 -9.93 0.03 8.06
CA TRP A 46 -10.26 -1.35 7.71
C TRP A 46 -11.68 -1.75 8.12
N LYS A 47 -12.14 -1.30 9.30
CA LYS A 47 -13.53 -1.51 9.73
C LYS A 47 -14.55 -0.95 8.73
N PHE A 48 -14.21 0.14 8.05
CA PHE A 48 -15.08 0.73 7.02
C PHE A 48 -14.95 0.02 5.68
N ILE A 49 -13.72 -0.20 5.18
CA ILE A 49 -13.52 -0.70 3.82
C ILE A 49 -13.58 -2.23 3.70
N GLY A 50 -13.36 -2.97 4.79
CA GLY A 50 -13.19 -4.43 4.78
C GLY A 50 -14.39 -5.19 4.21
N LYS A 51 -15.61 -4.69 4.46
CA LYS A 51 -16.86 -5.26 3.91
C LYS A 51 -16.95 -5.24 2.38
N TYR A 52 -16.18 -4.38 1.71
CA TYR A 52 -16.14 -4.32 0.25
C TYR A 52 -15.14 -5.31 -0.36
N ASN A 53 -14.50 -6.15 0.47
CA ASN A 53 -13.48 -7.08 0.03
C ASN A 53 -12.39 -6.38 -0.82
N PRO A 54 -11.68 -5.36 -0.27
CA PRO A 54 -10.69 -4.61 -1.02
C PRO A 54 -9.49 -5.50 -1.41
N ASN A 55 -8.98 -5.34 -2.61
CA ASN A 55 -7.68 -5.90 -3.00
C ASN A 55 -6.56 -4.98 -2.50
N ILE A 56 -5.37 -5.54 -2.23
CA ILE A 56 -4.20 -4.75 -1.87
C ILE A 56 -3.33 -4.55 -3.11
N LEU A 57 -3.17 -3.30 -3.53
CA LEU A 57 -2.19 -2.92 -4.54
C LEU A 57 -0.99 -2.25 -3.84
N THR A 58 0.18 -2.88 -3.91
CA THR A 58 1.36 -2.43 -3.16
C THR A 58 2.59 -2.34 -4.06
N ALA A 59 3.40 -1.30 -3.84
CA ALA A 59 4.65 -1.16 -4.56
C ALA A 59 5.73 -2.03 -3.91
N VAL A 60 6.55 -2.69 -4.72
CA VAL A 60 7.81 -3.30 -4.27
C VAL A 60 9.00 -2.50 -4.79
N PRO A 61 10.11 -2.42 -4.02
CA PRO A 61 11.36 -1.89 -4.54
C PRO A 61 11.79 -2.64 -5.80
N ARG A 62 12.42 -1.94 -6.75
CA ARG A 62 13.08 -2.60 -7.89
C ARG A 62 14.21 -3.47 -7.36
N LYS A 63 14.39 -4.65 -7.96
CA LYS A 63 15.51 -5.52 -7.65
C LYS A 63 16.82 -4.84 -8.07
N SER A 64 17.75 -4.73 -7.14
CA SER A 64 19.11 -4.26 -7.38
C SER A 64 20.00 -4.62 -6.21
N GLU A 65 21.30 -4.76 -6.46
CA GLU A 65 22.30 -5.02 -5.44
C GLU A 65 22.26 -3.97 -4.32
N SER A 66 22.11 -2.69 -4.67
CA SER A 66 21.98 -1.57 -3.72
C SER A 66 20.77 -1.66 -2.78
N ARG A 67 19.78 -2.49 -3.09
CA ARG A 67 18.59 -2.71 -2.26
C ARG A 67 18.59 -4.05 -1.54
N GLY A 68 19.57 -4.90 -1.86
CA GLY A 68 19.82 -6.16 -1.19
C GLY A 68 18.63 -7.12 -1.16
N PRO A 69 18.66 -8.07 -0.22
CA PRO A 69 17.65 -9.14 -0.08
C PRO A 69 16.23 -8.63 0.14
N ILE A 70 16.05 -7.44 0.73
CA ILE A 70 14.74 -6.82 0.92
C ILE A 70 13.99 -6.72 -0.41
N SER A 71 14.68 -6.39 -1.49
CA SER A 71 14.04 -6.22 -2.80
C SER A 71 13.52 -7.52 -3.41
N GLU A 72 14.08 -8.65 -3.02
CA GLU A 72 13.66 -9.97 -3.47
C GLU A 72 12.48 -10.48 -2.64
N ARG A 73 12.49 -10.21 -1.33
CA ARG A 73 11.52 -10.70 -0.36
C ARG A 73 10.26 -9.84 -0.26
N ALA A 74 10.33 -8.57 -0.67
CA ALA A 74 9.28 -7.58 -0.45
C ALA A 74 7.88 -8.05 -0.85
N ALA A 75 7.74 -8.77 -1.96
CA ALA A 75 6.43 -9.25 -2.41
C ALA A 75 5.82 -10.25 -1.43
N ASP A 76 6.60 -11.22 -0.96
CA ASP A 76 6.14 -12.30 -0.08
C ASP A 76 5.94 -11.80 1.35
N ASP A 77 6.82 -10.94 1.83
CA ASP A 77 6.70 -10.33 3.16
C ASP A 77 5.42 -9.48 3.24
N LYS A 78 5.13 -8.66 2.21
CA LYS A 78 3.90 -7.86 2.14
C LYS A 78 2.65 -8.73 2.09
N LYS A 79 2.66 -9.83 1.33
CA LYS A 79 1.54 -10.79 1.28
C LYS A 79 1.25 -11.38 2.66
N LYS A 80 2.28 -11.92 3.31
CA LYS A 80 2.18 -12.49 4.67
C LYS A 80 1.74 -11.47 5.70
N TRP A 81 2.23 -10.23 5.58
CA TRP A 81 1.87 -9.12 6.47
C TRP A 81 0.38 -8.79 6.39
N VAL A 82 -0.18 -8.63 5.18
CA VAL A 82 -1.60 -8.31 5.02
C VAL A 82 -2.46 -9.47 5.54
N LYS A 83 -2.07 -10.72 5.27
CA LYS A 83 -2.77 -11.90 5.83
C LYS A 83 -2.77 -11.88 7.36
N LYS A 84 -1.63 -11.61 7.99
CA LYS A 84 -1.47 -11.53 9.46
C LYS A 84 -2.37 -10.47 10.09
N HIS A 85 -2.43 -9.26 9.52
CA HIS A 85 -3.10 -8.12 10.15
C HIS A 85 -4.58 -7.94 9.77
N PHE A 86 -4.96 -8.40 8.58
CA PHE A 86 -6.29 -8.11 8.01
C PHE A 86 -7.00 -9.33 7.44
N ASN A 87 -6.42 -10.53 7.57
CA ASN A 87 -6.95 -11.80 7.06
C ASN A 87 -7.31 -11.75 5.56
N VAL A 88 -6.57 -10.97 4.77
CA VAL A 88 -6.70 -10.96 3.31
C VAL A 88 -5.87 -12.09 2.74
N SER A 89 -6.48 -12.92 1.90
CA SER A 89 -5.77 -13.97 1.18
C SER A 89 -4.67 -13.40 0.27
N GLU A 90 -3.53 -14.08 0.20
CA GLU A 90 -2.34 -13.61 -0.52
C GLU A 90 -2.57 -13.43 -2.02
N ASN A 91 -3.51 -14.18 -2.62
CA ASN A 91 -3.92 -14.03 -4.01
C ASN A 91 -4.66 -12.70 -4.31
N ARG A 92 -5.03 -11.94 -3.27
CA ARG A 92 -5.64 -10.60 -3.39
C ARG A 92 -4.65 -9.48 -3.11
N VAL A 93 -3.35 -9.80 -3.01
CA VAL A 93 -2.26 -8.85 -2.82
C VAL A 93 -1.42 -8.78 -4.10
N TYR A 94 -1.56 -7.67 -4.81
CA TYR A 94 -0.87 -7.36 -6.05
C TYR A 94 0.37 -6.52 -5.73
N ALA A 95 1.51 -7.20 -5.61
CA ALA A 95 2.82 -6.59 -5.43
C ALA A 95 3.43 -6.27 -6.80
N VAL A 96 3.58 -4.97 -7.12
CA VAL A 96 4.01 -4.50 -8.44
C VAL A 96 5.06 -3.40 -8.33
N LEU A 97 5.78 -3.09 -9.41
CA LEU A 97 6.57 -1.85 -9.45
C LEU A 97 5.62 -0.66 -9.41
N ARG A 98 6.00 0.42 -8.70
CA ARG A 98 5.18 1.64 -8.53
C ARG A 98 4.62 2.18 -9.85
N GLN A 99 5.44 2.18 -10.90
CA GLN A 99 5.06 2.66 -12.25
C GLN A 99 3.92 1.87 -12.90
N TYR A 100 3.63 0.65 -12.43
CA TYR A 100 2.57 -0.19 -12.96
C TYR A 100 1.26 -0.10 -12.18
N LYS A 101 1.19 0.69 -11.11
CA LYS A 101 -0.07 0.88 -10.36
C LYS A 101 -1.21 1.38 -11.25
N SER A 102 -0.92 2.29 -12.18
CA SER A 102 -1.93 2.83 -13.12
C SER A 102 -2.54 1.78 -14.04
N LYS A 103 -1.89 0.63 -14.26
CA LYS A 103 -2.46 -0.48 -15.05
C LYS A 103 -3.67 -1.13 -14.37
N PHE A 104 -3.87 -0.90 -13.08
CA PHE A 104 -5.01 -1.41 -12.30
C PHE A 104 -6.17 -0.40 -12.22
N ALA A 105 -6.10 0.71 -12.94
CA ALA A 105 -7.11 1.77 -12.90
C ALA A 105 -8.51 1.31 -13.33
N LYS A 106 -8.59 0.29 -14.18
CA LYS A 106 -9.85 -0.31 -14.66
C LYS A 106 -9.85 -1.81 -14.41
N ASP A 107 -11.01 -2.38 -14.15
CA ASP A 107 -11.19 -3.83 -14.02
C ASP A 107 -10.90 -4.48 -15.38
N GLY A 108 -10.05 -5.51 -15.39
CA GLY A 108 -9.64 -6.18 -16.63
C GLY A 108 -10.74 -7.00 -17.29
N ARG A 109 -11.87 -7.24 -16.61
CA ARG A 109 -12.99 -8.05 -17.11
C ARG A 109 -14.02 -7.23 -17.86
N ASP A 110 -14.39 -6.08 -17.30
CA ASP A 110 -15.52 -5.26 -17.78
C ASP A 110 -15.15 -3.78 -18.00
N GLY A 111 -13.91 -3.38 -17.72
CA GLY A 111 -13.42 -2.03 -17.96
C GLY A 111 -13.92 -0.97 -16.99
N ARG A 112 -14.72 -1.34 -15.97
CA ARG A 112 -15.21 -0.37 -14.98
C ARG A 112 -14.05 0.25 -14.18
N PRO A 113 -14.17 1.51 -13.73
CA PRO A 113 -13.12 2.14 -12.95
C PRO A 113 -12.96 1.46 -11.58
N ASN A 114 -11.72 1.17 -11.21
CA ASN A 114 -11.37 0.79 -9.84
C ASN A 114 -11.14 2.05 -8.99
N LEU A 115 -11.16 1.91 -7.66
CA LEU A 115 -10.82 2.98 -6.72
C LEU A 115 -9.50 2.69 -6.03
N LEU A 116 -8.58 3.65 -6.05
CA LEU A 116 -7.30 3.59 -5.32
C LEU A 116 -7.33 4.48 -4.07
N ILE A 117 -7.00 3.89 -2.91
CA ILE A 117 -6.64 4.62 -1.68
C ILE A 117 -5.11 4.53 -1.56
N ASP A 118 -4.43 5.68 -1.65
CA ASP A 118 -2.96 5.76 -1.61
C ASP A 118 -2.55 7.05 -0.91
N ASP A 119 -1.50 7.02 -0.11
CA ASP A 119 -0.95 8.18 0.59
C ASP A 119 -0.18 9.12 -0.36
N HIS A 120 0.32 8.59 -1.47
CA HIS A 120 1.12 9.36 -2.40
C HIS A 120 0.25 9.99 -3.50
N ALA A 121 0.01 11.31 -3.43
CA ALA A 121 -0.82 12.06 -4.39
C ALA A 121 -0.51 11.77 -5.88
N LYS A 122 0.77 11.77 -6.29
CA LYS A 122 1.16 11.40 -7.68
C LYS A 122 0.72 10.00 -8.12
N ASN A 123 0.63 9.01 -7.21
CA ASN A 123 0.10 7.69 -7.55
C ASN A 123 -1.41 7.80 -7.84
N VAL A 124 -2.14 8.52 -6.99
CA VAL A 124 -3.58 8.74 -7.11
C VAL A 124 -3.88 9.48 -8.42
N GLU A 125 -3.18 10.58 -8.69
CA GLU A 125 -3.30 11.33 -9.95
C GLU A 125 -3.05 10.46 -11.18
N GLY A 126 -1.99 9.64 -11.16
CA GLY A 126 -1.68 8.71 -12.25
C GLY A 126 -2.75 7.63 -12.44
N PHE A 127 -3.36 7.17 -11.35
CA PHE A 127 -4.44 6.20 -11.38
C PHE A 127 -5.74 6.80 -11.95
N VAL A 128 -6.07 8.03 -11.54
CA VAL A 128 -7.22 8.78 -12.09
C VAL A 128 -7.03 9.09 -13.57
N LYS A 129 -5.84 9.55 -13.98
CA LYS A 129 -5.50 9.78 -15.40
C LYS A 129 -5.62 8.52 -16.26
N ALA A 130 -5.41 7.34 -15.68
CA ALA A 130 -5.58 6.06 -16.36
C ALA A 130 -7.04 5.54 -16.40
N GLY A 131 -8.00 6.34 -15.93
CA GLY A 131 -9.44 6.05 -15.97
C GLY A 131 -9.99 5.39 -14.71
N GLY A 132 -9.28 5.47 -13.59
CA GLY A 132 -9.76 5.02 -12.28
C GLY A 132 -10.30 6.16 -11.42
N LEU A 133 -10.71 5.82 -10.19
CA LEU A 133 -11.04 6.73 -9.11
C LEU A 133 -9.93 6.75 -8.07
N GLY A 134 -9.83 7.83 -7.30
CA GLY A 134 -8.71 8.03 -6.39
C GLY A 134 -9.07 8.79 -5.12
N VAL A 135 -8.55 8.33 -3.99
CA VAL A 135 -8.60 9.02 -2.70
C VAL A 135 -7.18 9.12 -2.15
N VAL A 136 -6.70 10.36 -1.95
CA VAL A 136 -5.43 10.59 -1.26
C VAL A 136 -5.63 10.34 0.24
N HIS A 137 -4.93 9.36 0.77
CA HIS A 137 -5.00 9.00 2.18
C HIS A 137 -4.15 9.95 3.02
N THR A 138 -4.78 10.62 3.98
CA THR A 138 -4.12 11.45 5.01
C THR A 138 -4.50 11.03 6.42
N SER A 139 -5.66 10.39 6.56
CA SER A 139 -6.15 9.72 7.76
C SER A 139 -7.34 8.85 7.36
N ALA A 140 -7.66 7.84 8.17
CA ALA A 140 -8.85 7.03 8.04
C ALA A 140 -10.11 7.89 8.02
N ARG A 141 -10.20 8.93 8.89
CA ARG A 141 -11.33 9.87 8.90
C ARG A 141 -11.51 10.58 7.56
N ASN A 142 -10.42 11.10 6.98
CA ASN A 142 -10.49 11.77 5.69
C ASN A 142 -10.87 10.78 4.57
N THR A 143 -10.22 9.63 4.52
CA THR A 143 -10.53 8.59 3.51
C THR A 143 -11.99 8.15 3.60
N ILE A 144 -12.51 7.86 4.80
CA ILE A 144 -13.91 7.46 4.99
C ILE A 144 -14.86 8.59 4.56
N LYS A 145 -14.53 9.85 4.84
CA LYS A 145 -15.32 11.00 4.38
C LYS A 145 -15.39 11.06 2.85
N GLU A 146 -14.26 10.92 2.16
CA GLU A 146 -14.22 10.93 0.69
C GLU A 146 -14.94 9.72 0.08
N LEU A 147 -14.77 8.53 0.67
CA LEU A 147 -15.51 7.33 0.25
C LEU A 147 -17.02 7.51 0.41
N LYS A 148 -17.49 8.15 1.48
CA LYS A 148 -18.92 8.45 1.67
C LYS A 148 -19.49 9.37 0.59
N LYS A 149 -18.73 10.38 0.14
CA LYS A 149 -19.13 11.24 -0.99
C LYS A 149 -19.28 10.45 -2.29
N LEU A 150 -18.51 9.38 -2.46
CA LEU A 150 -18.59 8.46 -3.60
C LEU A 150 -19.67 7.38 -3.44
N GLY A 151 -20.47 7.43 -2.37
CA GLY A 151 -21.60 6.52 -2.14
C GLY A 151 -21.30 5.27 -1.32
N TYR A 152 -20.08 5.11 -0.79
CA TYR A 152 -19.75 4.01 0.12
C TYR A 152 -20.36 4.27 1.50
N LYS A 153 -20.95 3.24 2.11
CA LYS A 153 -21.71 3.27 3.38
C LYS A 153 -21.26 2.15 4.28
#